data_AF-A0AAN7AX38-F1
#
_entry.id   AF-A0AAN7AX38-F1
#
_cell.length_a   1.000
_cell.length_b   1.000
_cell.length_c   1.000
_cell.angle_alpha   90.00
_cell.angle_beta   90.00
_cell.angle_gamma   90.00
#
_symmetry.space_group_name_H-M   'P 1'
#
loop_
_entity.id
_entity.type
_entity.pdbx_description
1 polymer ?
#
loop_
_entity_poly.entity_id
_entity_poly.type
_entity_poly.pdbx_seq_one_letter_code
_entity_poly.pdbx_strand_id
1 'polypeptide(L)'
;MSTSQPILNLGAVSSSPKKTTAHLLPCKIHHTGPVEPTRSFWDPQPSASSSDTKEAYFRGRKLKGKSVALPEGYKGVVAISSLPDQNVDADVIDLEKDSHGKLEVQAEFDEVVVWGHESLADAGADGYVRSLEEWVGVAGAIHCFDQGANK
;
A
#
# COMPACT_ATOMS: atom_id res chain seq x y z
N MET A 1 -5.00 -19.12 27.70
CA MET A 1 -4.12 -18.34 26.80
C MET A 1 -4.93 -17.14 26.36
N SER A 2 -4.56 -15.93 26.79
CA SER A 2 -5.30 -14.71 26.47
C SER A 2 -5.04 -14.34 25.01
N THR A 3 -6.03 -14.45 24.15
CA THR A 3 -5.93 -13.98 22.76
C THR A 3 -5.89 -12.45 22.79
N SER A 4 -4.75 -11.87 22.41
CA SER A 4 -4.62 -10.43 22.23
C SER A 4 -5.67 -9.96 21.21
N GLN A 5 -6.55 -9.05 21.61
CA GLN A 5 -7.53 -8.49 20.68
C GLN A 5 -6.81 -7.59 19.64
N PRO A 6 -7.27 -7.56 18.38
CA PRO A 6 -6.58 -6.87 17.28
C PRO A 6 -6.81 -5.35 17.34
N ILE A 7 -5.75 -4.52 17.21
CA ILE A 7 -5.86 -3.05 17.30
C ILE A 7 -6.70 -2.43 16.16
N LEU A 8 -6.72 -3.08 14.99
CA LEU A 8 -7.46 -2.64 13.80
C LEU A 8 -8.25 -3.80 13.21
N ASN A 9 -9.49 -3.52 12.82
CA ASN A 9 -10.35 -4.49 12.14
C ASN A 9 -10.56 -4.09 10.68
N LEU A 10 -10.17 -4.97 9.77
CA LEU A 10 -10.43 -4.82 8.34
C LEU A 10 -11.86 -5.32 8.04
N GLY A 11 -12.78 -4.39 7.85
CA GLY A 11 -14.11 -4.67 7.34
C GLY A 11 -14.04 -4.95 5.84
N ALA A 12 -14.44 -6.17 5.44
CA ALA A 12 -14.68 -6.49 4.05
C ALA A 12 -15.96 -5.77 3.58
N VAL A 13 -15.90 -5.15 2.42
CA VAL A 13 -17.10 -4.67 1.71
C VAL A 13 -17.90 -5.90 1.28
N SER A 14 -19.23 -5.80 1.19
CA SER A 14 -20.13 -6.90 0.81
C SER A 14 -19.86 -7.50 -0.58
N SER A 15 -19.00 -6.88 -1.38
CA SER A 15 -18.52 -7.34 -2.68
C SER A 15 -17.01 -7.52 -2.67
N SER A 16 -16.48 -8.39 -3.53
CA SER A 16 -15.03 -8.54 -3.71
C SER A 16 -14.34 -7.19 -3.97
N PRO A 17 -13.19 -6.91 -3.32
CA PRO A 17 -12.45 -5.67 -3.54
C PRO A 17 -12.04 -5.51 -5.00
N LYS A 18 -12.11 -4.29 -5.52
CA LYS A 18 -11.64 -3.99 -6.88
C LYS A 18 -10.12 -4.11 -6.96
N LYS A 19 -9.60 -4.69 -8.03
CA LYS A 19 -8.15 -4.67 -8.31
C LYS A 19 -7.73 -3.29 -8.82
N THR A 20 -6.61 -2.79 -8.33
CA THR A 20 -6.04 -1.49 -8.69
C THR A 20 -4.50 -1.55 -8.74
N THR A 21 -3.88 -0.46 -9.17
CA THR A 21 -2.42 -0.30 -9.20
C THR A 21 -2.03 0.87 -8.32
N ALA A 22 -1.12 0.64 -7.36
CA ALA A 22 -0.56 1.70 -6.54
C ALA A 22 0.63 2.37 -7.25
N HIS A 23 0.66 3.70 -7.28
CA HIS A 23 1.76 4.47 -7.88
C HIS A 23 2.45 5.33 -6.81
N LEU A 24 3.74 5.09 -6.59
CA LEU A 24 4.58 5.92 -5.72
C LEU A 24 5.32 6.95 -6.57
N LEU A 25 4.87 8.20 -6.53
CA LEU A 25 5.46 9.30 -7.28
C LEU A 25 6.65 9.92 -6.53
N PRO A 26 7.69 10.43 -7.23
CA PRO A 26 8.85 11.07 -6.61
C PRO A 26 8.55 12.53 -6.24
N CYS A 27 7.34 12.80 -5.73
CA CYS A 27 6.90 14.12 -5.32
C CYS A 27 5.73 14.05 -4.34
N LYS A 28 5.53 15.12 -3.58
CA LYS A 28 4.37 15.27 -2.70
C LYS A 28 3.25 16.01 -3.43
N ILE A 29 2.06 15.43 -3.43
CA ILE A 29 0.83 16.09 -3.88
C ILE A 29 0.07 16.52 -2.63
N HIS A 30 -0.21 17.82 -2.49
CA HIS A 30 -0.92 18.36 -1.33
C HIS A 30 -2.41 18.04 -1.33
N HIS A 31 -2.98 17.79 -2.51
CA HIS A 31 -4.38 17.42 -2.65
C HIS A 31 -4.59 15.94 -2.29
N THR A 32 -5.57 15.67 -1.42
CA THR A 32 -6.04 14.31 -1.09
C THR A 32 -7.51 14.21 -1.47
N GLY A 33 -7.82 13.39 -2.46
CA GLY A 33 -9.18 13.18 -2.95
C GLY A 33 -9.21 12.65 -4.38
N PRO A 34 -10.40 12.33 -4.90
CA PRO A 34 -10.57 11.90 -6.29
C PRO A 34 -10.06 12.94 -7.28
N VAL A 35 -9.47 12.49 -8.39
CA VAL A 35 -9.03 13.35 -9.50
C VAL A 35 -9.58 12.76 -10.79
N GLU A 36 -10.65 13.35 -11.31
CA GLU A 36 -11.27 12.93 -12.58
C GLU A 36 -11.21 14.05 -13.63
N PRO A 37 -10.93 13.73 -14.91
CA PRO A 37 -10.62 12.39 -15.45
C PRO A 37 -9.12 12.04 -15.30
N THR A 38 -8.78 10.89 -14.71
CA THR A 38 -7.37 10.51 -14.49
C THR A 38 -6.66 10.11 -15.79
N ARG A 39 -7.32 9.34 -16.67
CA ARG A 39 -6.70 8.75 -17.89
C ARG A 39 -6.16 9.78 -18.86
N SER A 40 -6.73 10.99 -18.89
CA SER A 40 -6.29 12.05 -19.80
C SER A 40 -4.99 12.72 -19.36
N PHE A 41 -4.63 12.63 -18.07
CA PHE A 41 -3.47 13.32 -17.49
C PHE A 41 -2.41 12.36 -16.93
N TRP A 42 -2.78 11.10 -16.72
CA TRP A 42 -1.90 10.07 -16.20
C TRP A 42 -2.16 8.77 -16.94
N ASP A 43 -1.24 8.45 -17.86
CA ASP A 43 -1.31 7.25 -18.69
C ASP A 43 0.07 6.58 -18.77
N PRO A 44 0.45 5.79 -17.76
CA PRO A 44 1.68 5.00 -17.76
C PRO A 44 1.73 4.00 -18.91
N GLN A 45 2.71 4.16 -19.80
CA GLN A 45 2.92 3.28 -20.94
C GLN A 45 4.08 2.30 -20.68
N PRO A 46 4.01 1.05 -21.17
CA PRO A 46 5.15 0.14 -21.13
C PRO A 46 6.38 0.75 -21.81
N SER A 47 7.55 0.62 -21.21
CA SER A 47 8.79 1.02 -21.87
C SER A 47 9.18 -0.02 -22.93
N ALA A 48 9.84 0.44 -24.00
CA ALA A 48 10.43 -0.47 -24.99
C ALA A 48 11.59 -1.32 -24.42
N SER A 49 12.13 -0.94 -23.26
CA SER A 49 13.35 -1.55 -22.69
C SER A 49 13.10 -2.84 -21.90
N SER A 50 11.96 -2.95 -21.21
CA SER A 50 11.57 -4.17 -20.48
C SER A 50 10.09 -4.15 -20.12
N SER A 51 9.49 -5.34 -19.91
CA SER A 51 8.09 -5.50 -19.51
C SER A 51 7.76 -4.81 -18.18
N ASP A 52 8.73 -4.78 -17.27
CA ASP A 52 8.53 -4.36 -15.88
C ASP A 52 8.78 -2.87 -15.69
N THR A 53 9.14 -2.16 -16.77
CA THR A 53 9.38 -0.72 -16.74
C THR A 53 8.28 0.03 -17.47
N LYS A 54 7.92 1.18 -16.92
CA LYS A 54 6.89 2.06 -17.44
C LYS A 54 7.46 3.46 -17.65
N GLU A 55 6.91 4.20 -18.61
CA GLU A 55 7.20 5.61 -18.80
C GLU A 55 5.90 6.43 -18.71
N ALA A 56 5.98 7.57 -18.06
CA ALA A 56 4.87 8.52 -17.95
C ALA A 56 5.41 9.95 -17.84
N TYR A 57 4.55 10.93 -18.06
CA TYR A 57 4.88 12.33 -17.82
C TYR A 57 3.95 12.90 -16.77
N PHE A 58 4.53 13.50 -15.73
CA PHE A 58 3.76 14.21 -14.71
C PHE A 58 4.21 15.66 -14.64
N ARG A 59 3.27 16.60 -14.84
CA ARG A 59 3.55 18.04 -14.82
C ARG A 59 4.72 18.44 -15.75
N GLY A 60 4.80 17.81 -16.93
CA GLY A 60 5.85 18.06 -17.92
C GLY A 60 7.20 17.38 -17.63
N ARG A 61 7.32 16.60 -16.55
CA ARG A 61 8.56 15.89 -16.19
C ARG A 61 8.47 14.42 -16.58
N LYS A 62 9.51 13.90 -17.22
CA LYS A 62 9.60 12.48 -17.60
C LYS A 62 9.85 11.64 -16.35
N LEU A 63 8.99 10.65 -16.13
CA LEU A 63 9.12 9.66 -15.07
C LEU A 63 9.40 8.29 -15.67
N LYS A 64 10.28 7.53 -15.01
CA LYS A 64 10.51 6.11 -15.30
C LYS A 64 10.06 5.29 -14.09
N GLY A 65 9.12 4.39 -14.33
CA GLY A 65 8.52 3.53 -13.33
C GLY A 65 9.10 2.12 -13.40
N LYS A 66 9.29 1.50 -12.23
CA LYS A 66 9.54 0.06 -12.09
C LYS A 66 8.34 -0.56 -11.38
N SER A 67 7.72 -1.57 -12.01
CA SER A 67 6.74 -2.44 -11.35
C SER A 67 7.47 -3.35 -10.37
N VAL A 68 7.08 -3.30 -9.09
CA VAL A 68 7.60 -4.16 -8.03
C VAL A 68 6.43 -4.98 -7.49
N ALA A 69 6.49 -6.29 -7.71
CA ALA A 69 5.52 -7.22 -7.17
C ALA A 69 5.61 -7.25 -5.63
N LEU A 70 4.47 -7.46 -4.97
CA LEU A 70 4.48 -7.69 -3.54
C LEU A 70 5.12 -9.05 -3.22
N PRO A 71 5.80 -9.19 -2.06
CA PRO A 71 6.38 -10.46 -1.64
C PRO A 71 5.34 -11.58 -1.53
N GLU A 72 5.78 -12.82 -1.71
CA GLU A 72 4.90 -13.99 -1.61
C GLU A 72 4.20 -14.05 -0.24
N GLY A 73 2.90 -14.33 -0.26
CA GLY A 73 2.06 -14.37 0.94
C GLY A 73 1.56 -13.00 1.42
N TYR A 74 1.97 -11.90 0.78
CA TYR A 74 1.50 -10.55 1.08
C TYR A 74 0.45 -10.07 0.07
N LYS A 75 -0.39 -9.14 0.53
CA LYS A 75 -1.44 -8.52 -0.27
C LYS A 75 -1.53 -7.04 0.04
N GLY A 76 -1.61 -6.21 -0.99
CA GLY A 76 -1.80 -4.77 -0.87
C GLY A 76 -3.28 -4.43 -0.72
N VAL A 77 -3.60 -3.56 0.23
CA VAL A 77 -4.97 -3.07 0.45
C VAL A 77 -4.99 -1.54 0.47
N VAL A 78 -5.99 -0.96 -0.19
CA VAL A 78 -6.36 0.46 -0.03
C VAL A 78 -7.57 0.48 0.87
N ALA A 79 -7.42 1.01 2.08
CA ALA A 79 -8.48 1.07 3.07
C ALA A 79 -8.74 2.50 3.52
N ILE A 80 -10.00 2.81 3.80
CA ILE A 80 -10.43 4.07 4.39
C ILE A 80 -10.84 3.78 5.83
N SER A 81 -10.39 4.62 6.76
CA SER A 81 -10.81 4.48 8.14
C SER A 81 -12.22 5.01 8.33
N SER A 82 -13.10 4.17 8.86
CA SER A 82 -14.38 4.61 9.43
C SER A 82 -14.14 4.84 10.92
N LEU A 83 -13.40 5.89 11.28
CA LEU A 83 -13.45 6.34 12.68
C LEU A 83 -14.85 6.90 12.92
N PRO A 84 -15.52 6.57 14.05
CA PRO A 84 -16.69 7.32 14.45
C PRO A 84 -16.26 8.78 14.62
N ASP A 85 -17.04 9.71 14.04
CA ASP A 85 -16.85 11.15 14.20
C ASP A 85 -16.53 11.49 15.66
N GLN A 86 -15.40 12.15 15.93
CA GLN A 86 -15.11 12.73 17.24
C GLN A 86 -15.94 14.00 17.52
N ASN A 87 -17.11 14.15 16.89
CA ASN A 87 -18.05 15.25 17.09
C ASN A 87 -19.33 14.78 17.80
N VAL A 88 -19.17 14.07 18.92
CA VAL A 88 -20.23 13.93 19.92
C VAL A 88 -19.65 14.31 21.27
N ASP A 89 -20.36 15.20 21.97
CA ASP A 89 -19.97 15.89 23.21
C ASP A 89 -19.09 15.07 24.16
N ALA A 90 -18.04 15.74 24.64
CA ALA A 90 -16.95 15.19 25.43
C ALA A 90 -17.31 14.90 26.91
N ASP A 91 -18.46 14.25 27.19
CA ASP A 91 -18.89 14.02 28.58
C ASP A 91 -19.40 12.60 28.92
N VAL A 92 -19.24 11.61 28.04
CA VAL A 92 -19.46 10.19 28.43
C VAL A 92 -18.36 9.30 27.86
N ILE A 93 -17.35 9.01 28.69
CA ILE A 93 -16.37 7.97 28.41
C ILE A 93 -17.04 6.63 28.70
N ASP A 94 -17.67 6.04 27.67
CA ASP A 94 -18.15 4.67 27.71
C ASP A 94 -16.93 3.71 27.61
N LEU A 95 -16.49 3.21 28.76
CA LEU A 95 -15.32 2.33 28.91
C LEU A 95 -15.53 0.93 28.28
N GLU A 96 -16.71 0.62 27.75
CA GLU A 96 -17.06 -0.68 27.17
C GLU A 96 -17.17 -0.69 25.63
N LYS A 97 -17.03 0.47 24.97
CA LYS A 97 -16.92 0.46 23.51
C LYS A 97 -15.52 0.03 23.12
N ASP A 98 -15.40 -1.22 22.66
CA ASP A 98 -14.31 -1.71 21.82
C ASP A 98 -14.13 -0.76 20.62
N SER A 99 -13.43 0.36 20.83
CA SER A 99 -13.18 1.40 19.85
C SER A 99 -12.02 1.00 18.94
N HIS A 100 -12.12 -0.19 18.37
CA HIS A 100 -11.16 -0.68 17.40
C HIS A 100 -11.31 0.19 16.15
N GLY A 101 -10.20 0.73 15.65
CA GLY A 101 -10.20 1.46 14.39
C GLY A 101 -10.70 0.53 13.29
N LYS A 102 -11.88 0.83 12.74
CA LYS A 102 -12.45 0.06 11.63
C LYS A 102 -11.91 0.62 10.32
N LEU A 103 -11.36 -0.25 9.50
CA LEU A 103 -10.83 0.04 8.17
C LEU A 103 -11.70 -0.67 7.14
N GLU A 104 -12.25 0.06 6.18
CA GLU A 104 -13.03 -0.50 5.08
C GLU A 104 -12.14 -0.65 3.84
N VAL A 105 -12.02 -1.88 3.33
CA VAL A 105 -11.15 -2.19 2.18
C VAL A 105 -11.83 -1.78 0.87
N GLN A 106 -11.31 -0.76 0.21
CA GLN A 106 -11.86 -0.23 -1.05
C GLN A 106 -11.29 -0.92 -2.29
N ALA A 107 -10.02 -1.32 -2.25
CA ALA A 107 -9.34 -1.96 -3.36
C ALA A 107 -8.16 -2.79 -2.89
N GLU A 108 -7.70 -3.68 -3.76
CA GLU A 108 -6.51 -4.51 -3.57
C GLU A 108 -5.54 -4.33 -4.73
N PHE A 109 -4.25 -4.49 -4.46
CA PHE A 109 -3.20 -4.45 -5.47
C PHE A 109 -2.15 -5.51 -5.18
N ASP A 110 -1.55 -6.03 -6.26
CA ASP A 110 -0.54 -7.10 -6.20
C ASP A 110 0.87 -6.57 -6.56
N GLU A 111 0.95 -5.35 -7.06
CA GLU A 111 2.20 -4.65 -7.39
C GLU A 111 2.12 -3.16 -7.03
N VAL A 112 3.29 -2.57 -6.84
CA VAL A 112 3.48 -1.11 -6.70
C VAL A 112 4.40 -0.64 -7.83
N VAL A 113 4.00 0.43 -8.52
CA VAL A 113 4.88 1.08 -9.50
C VAL A 113 5.62 2.22 -8.80
N VAL A 114 6.94 2.06 -8.65
CA VAL A 114 7.83 3.06 -8.06
C VAL A 114 8.41 3.94 -9.17
N TRP A 115 8.18 5.25 -9.09
CA TRP A 115 8.57 6.20 -10.13
C TRP A 115 9.79 7.03 -9.72
N GLY A 116 10.80 7.06 -10.60
CA GLY A 116 11.96 7.93 -10.50
C GLY A 116 11.93 9.05 -11.54
N HIS A 117 12.63 10.15 -11.26
CA HIS A 117 12.80 11.25 -12.21
C HIS A 117 13.93 10.94 -13.19
N GLU A 118 13.59 10.72 -14.47
CA GLU A 118 14.52 10.40 -15.59
C GLU A 118 15.40 9.13 -15.43
N SER A 119 15.54 8.60 -14.21
CA SER A 119 16.20 7.35 -13.86
C SER A 119 15.19 6.31 -13.36
N LEU A 120 15.51 5.03 -13.56
CA LEU A 120 14.75 3.93 -12.97
C LEU A 120 15.03 3.86 -11.47
N ALA A 121 13.99 3.57 -10.69
CA ALA A 121 14.15 3.19 -9.29
C ALA A 121 14.69 1.75 -9.25
N ASP A 122 15.80 1.53 -8.55
CA ASP A 122 16.36 0.22 -8.26
C ASP A 122 16.59 0.04 -6.75
N ALA A 123 16.84 -1.19 -6.29
CA ALA A 123 17.04 -1.49 -4.87
C ALA A 123 18.30 -0.84 -4.27
N GLY A 124 19.26 -0.42 -5.11
CA GLY A 124 20.48 0.26 -4.65
C GLY A 124 20.22 1.72 -4.27
N ALA A 125 19.27 2.38 -4.95
CA ALA A 125 18.99 3.81 -4.79
C ALA A 125 17.61 4.13 -4.16
N ASP A 126 16.63 3.22 -4.25
CA ASP A 126 15.26 3.46 -3.81
C ASP A 126 14.86 2.59 -2.61
N GLY A 127 14.51 3.26 -1.50
CA GLY A 127 14.15 2.60 -0.26
C GLY A 127 12.87 1.77 -0.31
N TYR A 128 11.91 2.10 -1.19
CA TYR A 128 10.66 1.33 -1.32
C TYR A 128 10.90 0.03 -2.07
N VAL A 129 11.66 0.11 -3.18
CA VAL A 129 12.06 -1.08 -3.95
C VAL A 129 12.82 -2.04 -3.03
N ARG A 130 13.83 -1.52 -2.31
CA ARG A 130 14.62 -2.31 -1.37
C ARG A 130 13.78 -2.89 -0.23
N SER A 131 12.81 -2.14 0.28
CA SER A 131 11.93 -2.63 1.35
C SER A 131 11.08 -3.81 0.89
N LEU A 132 10.50 -3.71 -0.32
CA LEU A 132 9.66 -4.77 -0.87
C LEU A 132 10.49 -5.99 -1.26
N GLU A 133 11.64 -5.80 -1.90
CA GLU A 133 12.46 -6.92 -2.41
C GLU A 133 13.28 -7.61 -1.31
N GLU A 134 13.81 -6.87 -0.33
CA GLU A 134 14.76 -7.39 0.67
C GLU A 134 14.17 -7.41 2.08
N TRP A 135 13.67 -6.27 2.56
CA TRP A 135 13.36 -6.09 3.99
C TRP A 135 12.26 -7.02 4.48
N VAL A 136 11.21 -7.23 3.71
CA VAL A 136 10.10 -8.13 4.10
C VAL A 136 10.60 -9.56 4.31
N GLY A 137 11.50 -10.04 3.46
CA GLY A 137 12.13 -11.36 3.61
C GLY A 137 13.02 -11.45 4.85
N VAL A 138 13.84 -10.41 5.09
CA VAL A 138 14.70 -10.32 6.28
C VAL A 138 13.88 -10.30 7.57
N ALA A 139 12.82 -9.49 7.63
CA ALA A 139 11.92 -9.43 8.77
C ALA A 139 11.26 -10.79 9.03
N GLY A 140 10.83 -11.47 7.97
CA GLY A 140 10.29 -12.84 8.06
C GLY A 140 11.29 -13.82 8.67
N ALA A 141 12.57 -13.77 8.26
CA ALA A 141 13.62 -14.64 8.79
C ALA A 141 13.95 -14.36 10.26
N ILE A 142 14.00 -13.08 10.67
CA ILE A 142 14.28 -12.68 12.07
C ILE A 142 13.14 -13.12 13.00
N HIS A 143 11.90 -13.03 12.54
CA HIS A 143 10.71 -13.31 13.35
C HIS A 143 10.15 -14.72 13.15
N CYS A 144 10.84 -15.57 12.39
CA CYS A 144 10.49 -16.98 12.28
C CYS A 144 10.80 -17.67 13.61
N PHE A 145 9.78 -18.17 14.32
CA PHE A 145 10.01 -19.03 15.47
C PHE A 145 10.49 -20.40 14.97
N ASP A 146 11.55 -20.92 15.60
CA ASP A 146 12.03 -22.26 15.36
C ASP A 146 10.88 -23.23 15.68
N GLN A 147 10.27 -23.82 14.66
CA GLN A 147 9.32 -24.91 14.87
C GLN A 147 10.15 -26.07 15.35
N GLY A 148 10.23 -26.23 16.68
CA GLY A 148 10.99 -27.28 17.34
C GLY A 148 10.82 -28.58 16.58
N ALA A 149 11.89 -28.99 15.89
CA ALA A 149 11.96 -30.28 15.27
C ALA A 149 11.76 -31.30 16.39
N ASN A 150 10.57 -31.90 16.44
CA ASN A 150 10.31 -33.08 17.24
C ASN A 150 11.38 -34.11 16.86
N LYS A 151 12.33 -34.29 17.77
CA LYS A 151 13.30 -35.37 17.75
C LYS A 151 12.64 -36.65 18.25
#